data_AF-A0A009HP50-F1
#
_entry.id   AF-A0A009HP50-F1
#
_cell.length_a   1.000
_cell.length_b   1.000
_cell.length_c   1.000
_cell.angle_alpha   90.00
_cell.angle_beta   90.00
_cell.angle_gamma   90.00
#
_symmetry.space_group_name_H-M   'P 1'
#
loop_
_entity.id
_entity.type
_entity.pdbx_description
1 polymer ?
#
loop_
_entity_poly.entity_id
_entity_poly.type
_entity_poly.pdbx_seq_one_letter_code
_entity_poly.pdbx_strand_id
1 'polypeptide(L)'
;MRDKARKMGLHPRVIAAPEWTHVPMATEKRASMVAYYSVLIPDARLPLMRARVIDGKLKVVQGDEKFNDSPIALKGIYAIDMQANCVGLYWDEESDLKATQLDEMKAYLLALAEA
;
A
#
# COMPACT_ATOMS: atom_id res chain seq x y z
N MET A 1 -4.89 -4.64 15.88
CA MET A 1 -4.06 -4.07 14.80
C MET A 1 -4.67 -2.79 14.21
N ARG A 2 -5.82 -2.87 13.53
CA ARG A 2 -6.45 -1.72 12.85
C ARG A 2 -6.73 -0.51 13.76
N ASP A 3 -7.17 -0.73 15.00
CA ASP A 3 -7.38 0.38 15.95
C ASP A 3 -6.07 1.09 16.35
N LYS A 4 -4.97 0.33 16.47
CA LYS A 4 -3.64 0.90 16.68
C LYS A 4 -3.23 1.74 15.48
N ALA A 5 -3.43 1.23 14.27
CA ALA A 5 -3.15 1.96 13.03
C ALA A 5 -3.94 3.29 12.95
N ARG A 6 -5.24 3.28 13.28
CA ARG A 6 -6.07 4.50 13.35
C ARG A 6 -5.52 5.54 14.32
N LYS A 7 -5.10 5.12 15.52
CA LYS A 7 -4.48 6.02 16.51
C LYS A 7 -3.16 6.63 16.02
N MET A 8 -2.49 5.98 15.07
CA MET A 8 -1.26 6.45 14.44
C MET A 8 -1.51 7.31 13.20
N GLY A 9 -2.77 7.53 12.79
CA GLY A 9 -3.11 8.30 11.59
C GLY A 9 -3.05 7.50 10.29
N LEU A 10 -2.99 6.16 10.37
CA LEU A 10 -3.27 5.29 9.22
C LEU A 10 -4.78 5.06 9.13
N HIS A 11 -5.28 4.92 7.90
CA HIS A 11 -6.70 4.72 7.60
C HIS A 11 -6.93 3.32 7.01
N PRO A 12 -6.98 2.26 7.86
CA PRO A 12 -7.20 0.90 7.40
C PRO A 12 -8.63 0.70 6.88
N ARG A 13 -8.74 0.05 5.72
CA ARG A 13 -9.98 -0.35 5.06
C ARG A 13 -9.83 -1.76 4.52
N VAL A 14 -10.93 -2.47 4.34
CA VAL A 14 -10.94 -3.71 3.57
C VAL A 14 -11.70 -3.43 2.29
N ILE A 15 -11.06 -3.67 1.16
CA ILE A 15 -11.62 -3.40 -0.16
C ILE A 15 -11.48 -4.63 -1.05
N ALA A 16 -12.26 -4.71 -2.12
CA ALA A 16 -11.99 -5.67 -3.17
C ALA A 16 -10.62 -5.35 -3.78
N ALA A 17 -9.76 -6.36 -3.90
CA ALA A 17 -8.45 -6.22 -4.47
C ALA A 17 -8.56 -5.77 -5.93
N PRO A 18 -7.99 -4.61 -6.29
CA PRO A 18 -7.98 -4.19 -7.68
C PRO A 18 -7.19 -5.17 -8.54
N GLU A 19 -7.66 -5.42 -9.76
CA GLU A 19 -7.07 -6.41 -10.68
C GLU A 19 -5.56 -6.18 -10.88
N TRP A 20 -5.15 -4.91 -11.05
CA TRP A 20 -3.75 -4.53 -11.27
C TRP A 20 -2.81 -4.89 -10.11
N THR A 21 -3.32 -5.15 -8.90
CA THR A 21 -2.48 -5.55 -7.76
C THR A 21 -2.00 -6.99 -7.86
N HIS A 22 -2.72 -7.83 -8.64
CA HIS A 22 -2.52 -9.29 -8.72
C HIS A 22 -2.53 -9.99 -7.35
N VAL A 23 -3.27 -9.45 -6.38
CA VAL A 23 -3.61 -10.21 -5.16
C VAL A 23 -4.35 -11.47 -5.60
N PRO A 24 -4.00 -12.67 -5.08
CA PRO A 24 -4.65 -13.92 -5.46
C PRO A 24 -6.17 -13.84 -5.30
N MET A 25 -6.92 -14.29 -6.29
CA MET A 25 -8.39 -14.27 -6.25
C MET A 25 -8.94 -15.29 -5.24
N ALA A 26 -10.08 -14.99 -4.63
CA ALA A 26 -10.72 -15.88 -3.67
C ALA A 26 -11.39 -17.08 -4.38
N THR A 27 -11.91 -16.82 -5.57
CA THR A 27 -12.38 -17.83 -6.53
C THR A 27 -12.11 -17.34 -7.95
N GLU A 28 -12.22 -18.19 -8.97
CA GLU A 28 -11.97 -17.83 -10.38
C GLU A 28 -12.75 -16.60 -10.88
N LYS A 29 -13.89 -16.28 -10.27
CA LYS A 29 -14.77 -15.17 -10.67
C LYS A 29 -14.89 -14.06 -9.64
N ARG A 30 -14.16 -14.14 -8.52
CA ARG A 30 -14.33 -13.21 -7.39
C ARG A 30 -13.00 -12.68 -6.90
N ALA A 31 -12.83 -11.37 -6.99
CA ALA A 31 -11.72 -10.65 -6.37
C ALA A 31 -11.68 -10.91 -4.86
N SER A 32 -10.47 -11.13 -4.35
CA SER A 32 -10.24 -11.24 -2.90
C SER A 32 -10.47 -9.92 -2.21
N MET A 33 -10.82 -9.98 -0.93
CA MET A 33 -10.79 -8.81 -0.06
C MET A 33 -9.35 -8.62 0.44
N VAL A 34 -8.85 -7.40 0.39
CA VAL A 34 -7.48 -7.08 0.82
C VAL A 34 -7.50 -5.89 1.77
N ALA A 35 -6.58 -5.90 2.73
CA ALA A 35 -6.39 -4.78 3.63
C ALA A 35 -5.68 -3.65 2.87
N TYR A 36 -6.24 -2.46 2.98
CA TYR A 36 -5.72 -1.24 2.39
C TYR A 36 -5.45 -0.22 3.50
N TYR A 37 -4.20 0.18 3.66
CA TYR A 37 -3.78 1.11 4.70
C TYR A 37 -3.23 2.36 4.02
N SER A 38 -3.81 3.52 4.34
CA SER A 38 -3.43 4.78 3.71
C SER A 38 -3.14 5.88 4.71
N VAL A 39 -2.36 6.88 4.29
CA VAL A 39 -2.17 8.16 4.95
C VAL A 39 -2.82 9.24 4.11
N LEU A 40 -3.56 10.14 4.76
CA LEU A 40 -4.07 11.36 4.14
C LEU A 40 -3.12 12.50 4.43
N ILE A 41 -2.71 13.23 3.39
CA ILE A 41 -1.80 14.36 3.47
C ILE A 41 -2.56 15.59 2.97
N PRO A 42 -3.22 16.36 3.86
CA PRO A 42 -4.25 17.33 3.50
C PRO A 42 -3.91 18.29 2.36
N ASP A 43 -2.67 18.80 2.33
CA ASP A 43 -2.23 19.81 1.37
C ASP A 43 -1.48 19.23 0.17
N ALA A 44 -1.35 17.90 0.07
CA ALA A 44 -0.63 17.26 -1.02
C ALA A 44 -1.46 17.17 -2.31
N ARG A 45 -0.76 17.27 -3.45
CA ARG A 45 -1.29 17.03 -4.80
C ARG A 45 -0.39 16.06 -5.53
N LEU A 46 -0.42 14.82 -5.07
CA LEU A 46 0.38 13.73 -5.56
C LEU A 46 -0.09 13.26 -6.95
N PRO A 47 0.83 13.01 -7.89
CA PRO A 47 0.49 12.42 -9.17
C PRO A 47 -0.06 11.00 -8.97
N LEU A 48 -0.79 10.49 -9.96
CA LEU A 48 -1.19 9.09 -9.96
C LEU A 48 0.07 8.22 -10.06
N MET A 49 0.28 7.36 -9.06
CA MET A 49 1.28 6.30 -9.08
C MET A 49 0.64 5.01 -8.57
N ARG A 50 0.88 3.92 -9.29
CA ARG A 50 0.51 2.56 -8.91
C ARG A 50 1.70 1.66 -9.17
N ALA A 51 2.14 0.96 -8.14
CA ALA A 51 3.25 0.03 -8.24
C ALA A 51 2.91 -1.28 -7.53
N ARG A 52 3.33 -2.40 -8.12
CA ARG A 52 3.29 -3.71 -7.49
C ARG A 52 4.59 -3.96 -6.76
N VAL A 53 4.55 -4.80 -5.74
CA VAL A 53 5.77 -5.30 -5.11
C VAL A 53 6.11 -6.65 -5.73
N ILE A 54 7.27 -6.75 -6.37
CA ILE A 54 7.81 -7.97 -6.98
C ILE A 54 9.24 -8.12 -6.47
N ASP A 55 9.55 -9.26 -5.87
CA ASP A 55 10.88 -9.58 -5.31
C ASP A 55 11.44 -8.48 -4.38
N GLY A 56 10.56 -7.90 -3.55
CA GLY A 56 10.93 -6.84 -2.61
C GLY A 56 11.24 -5.49 -3.25
N LYS A 57 10.78 -5.26 -4.49
CA LYS A 57 10.96 -4.00 -5.21
C LYS A 57 9.66 -3.52 -5.85
N LEU A 58 9.58 -2.21 -6.07
CA LEU A 58 8.47 -1.62 -6.79
C LEU A 58 8.59 -1.88 -8.29
N LYS A 59 7.50 -2.38 -8.88
CA LYS A 59 7.27 -2.42 -10.31
C LYS A 59 6.13 -1.46 -10.64
N VAL A 60 6.47 -0.32 -11.23
CA VAL A 60 5.48 0.69 -11.61
C VAL A 60 4.56 0.12 -12.69
N VAL A 61 3.26 0.20 -12.44
CA VAL A 61 2.18 -0.16 -13.38
C VAL A 61 1.65 1.09 -14.07
N GLN A 62 1.57 2.20 -13.33
CA GLN A 62 1.10 3.48 -13.84
C GLN A 62 1.74 4.62 -13.06
N GLY A 63 2.14 5.69 -13.73
CA GLY A 63 2.76 6.86 -13.11
C GLY A 63 4.23 7.00 -13.48
N ASP A 64 4.99 7.63 -12.59
CA ASP A 64 6.40 7.96 -12.81
C ASP A 64 7.31 6.72 -12.66
N GLU A 65 8.08 6.40 -13.70
CA GLU A 65 8.99 5.26 -13.73
C GLU A 65 10.20 5.43 -12.81
N LYS A 66 10.48 6.63 -12.26
CA LYS A 66 11.58 6.83 -11.30
C LYS A 66 11.48 5.91 -10.07
N PHE A 67 10.26 5.47 -9.74
CA PHE A 67 10.00 4.58 -8.62
C PHE A 67 10.28 3.11 -8.94
N ASN A 68 10.53 2.73 -10.19
CA ASN A 68 10.86 1.34 -10.53
C ASN A 68 12.09 0.87 -9.78
N ASP A 69 12.09 -0.40 -9.40
CA ASP A 69 13.17 -1.07 -8.69
C ASP A 69 13.50 -0.49 -7.30
N SER A 70 12.72 0.48 -6.82
CA SER A 70 12.82 1.01 -5.46
C SER A 70 12.57 -0.12 -4.46
N PRO A 71 13.47 -0.37 -3.49
CA PRO A 71 13.33 -1.47 -2.56
C PRO A 71 12.23 -1.21 -1.53
N ILE A 72 11.56 -2.26 -1.09
CA ILE A 72 10.61 -2.25 0.02
C ILE A 72 10.98 -3.31 1.06
N ALA A 73 11.31 -2.86 2.27
CA ALA A 73 11.68 -3.75 3.38
C ALA A 73 10.48 -4.33 4.14
N LEU A 74 9.28 -3.81 3.84
CA LEU A 74 8.02 -4.19 4.49
C LEU A 74 7.52 -5.55 3.98
N LYS A 75 7.03 -6.40 4.89
CA LYS A 75 6.54 -7.74 4.58
C LYS A 75 5.05 -7.73 4.22
N GLY A 76 4.68 -8.59 3.28
CA GLY A 76 3.27 -8.83 2.89
C GLY A 76 2.64 -7.71 2.06
N ILE A 77 3.42 -6.73 1.60
CA ILE A 77 2.91 -5.66 0.75
C ILE A 77 2.75 -6.21 -0.67
N TYR A 78 1.54 -6.14 -1.20
CA TYR A 78 1.24 -6.54 -2.57
C TYR A 78 1.48 -5.41 -3.57
N ALA A 79 1.08 -4.20 -3.18
CA ALA A 79 1.05 -3.04 -4.06
C ALA A 79 0.94 -1.75 -3.26
N ILE A 80 1.19 -0.64 -3.95
CA ILE A 80 1.10 0.73 -3.44
C ILE A 80 0.34 1.57 -4.45
N ASP A 81 -0.49 2.46 -3.96
CA ASP A 81 -1.09 3.52 -4.76
C ASP A 81 -0.87 4.90 -4.13
N MET A 82 -0.83 5.89 -4.98
CA MET A 82 -0.69 7.29 -4.63
C MET A 82 -1.49 8.11 -5.63
N GLN A 83 -2.35 9.00 -5.12
CA GLN A 83 -3.07 9.96 -5.95
C GLN A 83 -3.66 11.07 -5.08
N ALA A 84 -3.66 12.30 -5.62
CA ALA A 84 -4.24 13.47 -4.97
C ALA A 84 -3.64 13.69 -3.57
N ASN A 85 -4.39 13.49 -2.50
CA ASN A 85 -3.92 13.71 -1.13
C ASN A 85 -3.74 12.41 -0.34
N CYS A 86 -3.62 11.26 -1.02
CA CYS A 86 -3.61 9.95 -0.39
C CYS A 86 -2.46 9.10 -0.94
N VAL A 87 -1.74 8.44 -0.03
CA VAL A 87 -0.80 7.35 -0.35
C VAL A 87 -1.18 6.14 0.48
N GLY A 88 -1.28 4.97 -0.14
CA GLY A 88 -1.63 3.76 0.56
C GLY A 88 -0.97 2.52 -0.02
N LEU A 89 -1.13 1.44 0.73
CA LEU A 89 -0.59 0.14 0.38
C LEU A 89 -1.61 -0.97 0.61
N TYR A 90 -1.51 -1.99 -0.21
CA TYR A 90 -2.31 -3.22 -0.14
C TYR A 90 -1.49 -4.25 0.61
N TRP A 91 -2.03 -4.78 1.70
CA TRP A 91 -1.28 -5.56 2.67
C TRP A 91 -1.97 -6.87 3.03
N ASP A 92 -1.16 -7.92 3.13
CA ASP A 92 -1.49 -9.13 3.85
C ASP A 92 -1.27 -8.94 5.36
N GLU A 93 -2.35 -8.71 6.11
CA GLU A 93 -2.28 -8.57 7.57
C GLU A 93 -1.79 -9.84 8.28
N GLU A 94 -1.89 -11.03 7.66
CA GLU A 94 -1.42 -12.29 8.24
C GLU A 94 0.11 -12.33 8.33
N SER A 95 0.80 -11.55 7.50
CA SER A 95 2.27 -11.43 7.51
C SER A 95 2.83 -10.78 8.79
N ASP A 96 2.00 -10.09 9.58
CA ASP A 96 2.40 -9.43 10.81
C ASP A 96 1.23 -9.27 11.80
N LEU A 97 0.74 -10.38 12.35
CA LEU A 97 -0.36 -10.39 13.32
C LEU A 97 -0.13 -9.52 14.57
N LYS A 98 1.13 -9.20 14.87
CA LYS A 98 1.54 -8.39 16.05
C LYS A 98 1.62 -6.89 15.76
N ALA A 99 1.35 -6.45 14.53
CA ALA A 99 1.35 -5.03 14.16
C ALA A 99 2.68 -4.34 14.48
N THR A 100 3.78 -5.01 14.13
CA THR A 100 5.17 -4.58 14.36
C THR A 100 5.67 -3.60 13.31
N GLN A 101 5.12 -3.63 12.08
CA GLN A 101 5.58 -2.80 10.97
C GLN A 101 4.74 -1.53 10.75
N LEU A 102 3.73 -1.23 11.59
CA LEU A 102 2.82 -0.09 11.37
C LEU A 102 3.55 1.26 11.33
N ASP A 103 4.56 1.46 12.20
CA ASP A 103 5.36 2.68 12.23
C ASP A 103 6.18 2.83 10.93
N GLU A 104 6.84 1.75 10.51
CA GLU A 104 7.63 1.70 9.28
C GLU A 104 6.76 1.87 8.03
N MET A 105 5.58 1.26 8.00
CA MET A 105 4.58 1.44 6.93
C MET A 105 4.19 2.90 6.78
N LYS A 106 3.86 3.57 7.88
CA LYS A 106 3.48 4.99 7.86
C LYS A 106 4.65 5.86 7.38
N ALA A 107 5.85 5.65 7.93
CA ALA A 107 7.03 6.40 7.55
C ALA A 107 7.35 6.24 6.05
N TYR A 108 7.23 5.01 5.53
CA TYR A 108 7.47 4.72 4.13
C TYR A 108 6.44 5.38 3.19
N LEU A 109 5.15 5.36 3.54
CA LEU A 109 4.10 6.05 2.76
C LEU A 109 4.31 7.57 2.71
N LEU A 110 4.77 8.16 3.82
CA LEU A 110 5.11 9.58 3.88
C LEU A 110 6.35 9.90 3.02
N ALA A 111 7.41 9.09 3.11
CA ALA A 111 8.59 9.27 2.28
C ALA A 111 8.30 9.17 0.78
N LEU A 112 7.41 8.26 0.37
CA LEU A 112 6.95 8.16 -1.02
C LEU A 112 6.21 9.40 -1.50
N ALA A 113 5.48 10.08 -0.62
CA ALA A 113 4.76 11.30 -0.95
C ALA A 113 5.68 12.52 -1.15
N GLU A 114 6.89 12.48 -0.61
CA GLU A 114 7.89 13.55 -0.69
C GLU A 114 8.85 13.40 -1.90
N ALA A 115 8.80 12.26 -2.58
CA ALA A 115 9.80 11.82 -3.56
C ALA A 115 9.64 12.37 -4.99
#